data_AF-S7MEA3-F1
#
_entry.id   AF-S7MEA3-F1
#
_cell.length_a   1.000
_cell.length_b   1.000
_cell.length_c   1.000
_cell.angle_alpha   90.00
_cell.angle_beta   90.00
_cell.angle_gamma   90.00
#
_symmetry.space_group_name_H-M   'P 1'
#
loop_
_entity.id
_entity.type
_entity.pdbx_description
1 polymer ?
#
loop_
_entity_poly.entity_id
_entity_poly.type
_entity_poly.pdbx_seq_one_letter_code
_entity_poly.pdbx_strand_id
1 'polypeptide(L)'
;MVGDDPYNPYKYSDDNPYYNYYDTYERPRPGSRYRPGYGTGYFQYGLPDLVPDPYYIQASTYVQKMSMYNLRCAAEENCLASSAYRADVRDYDHRVLLRFPQRVKNQGTSDFLPSRPRYSWEWHSCHQHYHSMDEFSHYDLLDANTQRRVAEGHKASFCLEDTSCDYGYHRRFACTAHTQGLSPGCYDTYNADIDCQWIDITDVAPGNYILKVSVNPSYLVPESDYSNNVVRCDIRYTGHHAYASGCTISPSEETHPHTENTLFTQKACVEAEYVKYAIRSVGDLVGAQTVGFPAAARVHDGVLEKFLEFLKVHSEKSLP
;
A
#
# COMPACT_ATOMS: atom_id res chain seq x y z
N MET A 1 -14.03 20.36 14.42
CA MET A 1 -14.76 19.84 13.24
C MET A 1 -15.34 18.49 13.60
N VAL A 2 -16.67 18.35 13.62
CA VAL A 2 -17.38 17.10 14.01
C VAL A 2 -17.52 16.15 12.81
N GLY A 3 -17.30 16.64 11.59
CA GLY A 3 -17.26 15.83 10.36
C GLY A 3 -15.98 14.99 10.20
N ASP A 4 -14.94 15.27 10.99
CA ASP A 4 -13.60 14.65 10.88
C ASP A 4 -13.34 13.55 11.91
N ASP A 5 -14.38 13.10 12.64
CA ASP A 5 -14.23 12.02 13.60
C ASP A 5 -14.24 10.66 12.86
N PRO A 6 -13.14 9.87 12.91
CA PRO A 6 -13.11 8.53 12.32
C PRO A 6 -14.13 7.57 12.97
N TYR A 7 -14.64 7.90 14.16
CA TYR A 7 -15.68 7.14 14.85
C TYR A 7 -17.10 7.59 14.49
N ASN A 8 -17.29 8.53 13.55
CA ASN A 8 -18.62 9.00 13.17
C ASN A 8 -19.37 7.94 12.33
N PRO A 9 -20.46 7.34 12.86
CA PRO A 9 -21.20 6.28 12.18
C PRO A 9 -22.06 6.79 11.01
N TYR A 10 -22.21 8.11 10.85
CA TYR A 10 -23.03 8.73 9.81
C TYR A 10 -22.24 9.11 8.55
N LYS A 11 -20.96 8.75 8.46
CA LYS A 11 -20.14 8.92 7.25
C LYS A 11 -20.44 7.80 6.25
N TYR A 12 -21.66 7.78 5.71
CA TYR A 12 -22.04 6.94 4.57
C TYR A 12 -21.86 7.70 3.26
N SER A 13 -21.47 6.94 2.23
CA SER A 13 -21.25 7.37 0.84
C SER A 13 -22.49 8.00 0.21
N ASP A 14 -22.23 8.91 -0.71
CA ASP A 14 -23.11 9.56 -1.69
C ASP A 14 -23.68 10.94 -1.33
N ASP A 15 -23.24 11.92 -2.14
CA ASP A 15 -23.93 13.13 -2.55
C ASP A 15 -24.45 14.08 -1.47
N ASN A 16 -23.56 14.87 -0.87
CA ASN A 16 -24.00 16.18 -0.38
C ASN A 16 -22.93 17.28 -0.53
N PRO A 17 -23.02 18.13 -1.57
CA PRO A 17 -22.08 19.23 -1.81
C PRO A 17 -22.19 20.40 -0.81
N TYR A 18 -23.01 20.27 0.24
CA TYR A 18 -23.23 21.31 1.26
C TYR A 18 -22.69 20.99 2.66
N TYR A 19 -21.82 19.99 2.83
CA TYR A 19 -21.35 19.60 4.17
C TYR A 19 -20.38 20.57 4.87
N ASN A 20 -20.07 21.73 4.26
CA ASN A 20 -19.11 22.70 4.78
C ASN A 20 -19.72 24.07 5.15
N TYR A 21 -21.01 24.17 5.51
CA TYR A 21 -21.63 25.50 5.69
C TYR A 21 -21.92 25.99 7.12
N TYR A 22 -21.73 25.22 8.21
CA TYR A 22 -21.90 25.82 9.55
C TYR A 22 -20.95 25.28 10.64
N ASP A 23 -19.91 26.06 10.93
CA ASP A 23 -19.17 26.10 12.21
C ASP A 23 -20.13 26.57 13.33
N THR A 24 -20.40 25.75 14.33
CA THR A 24 -19.70 25.72 15.64
C THR A 24 -19.57 27.07 16.35
N TYR A 25 -20.68 27.57 16.89
CA TYR A 25 -20.65 28.18 18.22
C TYR A 25 -21.61 27.39 19.13
N GLU A 26 -21.10 27.02 20.30
CA GLU A 26 -21.79 26.35 21.40
C GLU A 26 -22.06 24.84 21.28
N ARG A 27 -21.13 24.04 21.84
CA ARG A 27 -21.52 23.08 22.89
C ARG A 27 -20.34 22.64 23.78
N PRO A 28 -20.54 22.50 25.11
CA PRO A 28 -19.46 22.17 26.04
C PRO A 28 -19.04 20.70 25.91
N ARG A 29 -17.72 20.45 25.92
CA ARG A 29 -17.09 19.12 25.91
C ARG A 29 -17.44 18.31 27.17
N PRO A 30 -18.08 17.12 27.08
CA PRO A 30 -17.93 16.10 28.10
C PRO A 30 -16.62 15.34 27.83
N GLY A 31 -15.78 15.22 28.85
CA GLY A 31 -14.39 14.76 28.75
C GLY A 31 -14.21 13.44 27.98
N SER A 32 -13.47 13.51 26.88
CA SER A 32 -12.89 12.36 26.21
C SER A 32 -11.83 11.73 27.13
N ARG A 33 -12.17 10.59 27.73
CA ARG A 33 -11.16 9.67 28.22
C ARG A 33 -10.40 9.18 26.99
N TYR A 34 -9.16 9.64 26.85
CA TYR A 34 -8.15 9.01 26.00
C TYR A 34 -8.15 7.52 26.36
N ARG A 35 -8.72 6.68 25.50
CA ARG A 35 -8.77 5.23 25.68
C ARG A 35 -7.59 4.68 24.88
N PRO A 36 -6.48 4.28 25.52
CA PRO A 36 -5.35 3.69 24.83
C PRO A 36 -5.83 2.46 24.06
N GLY A 37 -5.33 2.30 22.84
CA GLY A 37 -5.76 1.29 21.90
C GLY A 37 -5.79 -0.10 22.52
N TYR A 38 -6.96 -0.73 22.49
CA TYR A 38 -7.04 -2.18 22.49
C TYR A 38 -6.72 -2.64 21.07
N GLY A 39 -5.44 -2.66 20.72
CA GLY A 39 -4.97 -3.81 19.96
C GLY A 39 -5.27 -5.00 20.87
N THR A 40 -6.14 -5.92 20.45
CA THR A 40 -6.36 -7.12 21.27
C THR A 40 -4.99 -7.76 21.53
N GLY A 41 -4.74 -8.25 22.75
CA GLY A 41 -3.43 -8.79 23.16
C GLY A 41 -2.94 -9.98 22.32
N TYR A 42 -3.67 -10.40 21.28
CA TYR A 42 -3.26 -11.37 20.28
C TYR A 42 -2.44 -10.76 19.12
N PHE A 43 -2.41 -9.43 18.95
CA PHE A 43 -1.88 -8.77 17.74
C PHE A 43 -0.48 -8.14 17.92
N GLN A 44 0.24 -8.46 18.99
CA GLN A 44 1.54 -7.83 19.28
C GLN A 44 2.67 -8.27 18.32
N TYR A 45 2.41 -9.28 17.47
CA TYR A 45 3.34 -9.87 16.49
C TYR A 45 2.69 -10.13 15.12
N GLY A 46 1.57 -9.45 14.82
CA GLY A 46 0.89 -9.57 13.53
C GLY A 46 1.62 -8.81 12.41
N LEU A 47 1.40 -9.24 11.17
CA LEU A 47 1.73 -8.48 9.97
C LEU A 47 0.44 -8.09 9.22
N PRO A 48 0.43 -6.97 8.47
CA PRO A 48 -0.65 -6.64 7.55
C PRO A 48 -0.64 -7.61 6.35
N ASP A 49 -1.74 -7.65 5.62
CA ASP A 49 -1.88 -8.44 4.39
C ASP A 49 -2.86 -7.70 3.46
N LEU A 50 -2.31 -7.10 2.40
CA LEU A 50 -3.02 -6.25 1.47
C LEU A 50 -3.55 -7.05 0.29
N VAL A 51 -4.88 -7.11 0.19
CA VAL A 51 -5.57 -7.74 -0.93
C VAL A 51 -6.33 -6.73 -1.76
N PRO A 52 -5.90 -6.44 -3.00
CA PRO A 52 -6.68 -5.66 -3.95
C PRO A 52 -7.91 -6.45 -4.42
N ASP A 53 -9.04 -5.74 -4.56
CA ASP A 53 -10.31 -6.32 -4.99
C ASP A 53 -10.42 -6.32 -6.53
N PRO A 54 -10.39 -7.50 -7.19
CA PRO A 54 -10.50 -7.58 -8.64
C PRO A 54 -11.87 -7.16 -9.18
N TYR A 55 -12.94 -7.33 -8.39
CA TYR A 55 -14.30 -7.02 -8.84
C TYR A 55 -14.52 -5.52 -8.97
N TYR A 56 -13.92 -4.72 -8.08
CA TYR A 56 -13.99 -3.26 -8.17
C TYR A 56 -13.37 -2.77 -9.48
N ILE A 57 -12.16 -3.24 -9.81
CA ILE A 57 -11.48 -2.89 -11.07
C ILE A 57 -12.36 -3.26 -12.26
N GLN A 58 -12.92 -4.47 -12.28
CA GLN A 58 -13.76 -4.93 -13.38
C GLN A 58 -15.05 -4.12 -13.52
N ALA A 59 -15.65 -3.68 -12.42
CA ALA A 59 -16.97 -3.06 -12.40
C ALA A 59 -16.99 -1.68 -13.05
N SER A 60 -15.92 -0.88 -12.93
CA SER A 60 -15.92 0.51 -13.42
C SER A 60 -14.60 0.94 -14.05
N THR A 61 -14.04 0.09 -14.92
CA THR A 61 -12.99 0.50 -15.85
C THR A 61 -13.59 1.25 -17.04
N TYR A 62 -13.05 2.43 -17.38
CA TYR A 62 -13.48 3.21 -18.54
C TYR A 62 -12.34 4.07 -19.11
N VAL A 63 -12.58 4.63 -20.31
CA VAL A 63 -11.64 5.56 -20.96
C VAL A 63 -12.18 6.97 -20.83
N GLN A 64 -11.31 7.91 -20.44
CA GLN A 64 -11.63 9.33 -20.42
C GLN A 64 -10.59 10.12 -21.23
N LYS A 65 -11.08 11.08 -22.02
CA LYS A 65 -10.23 12.07 -22.67
C LYS A 65 -10.26 13.36 -21.86
N MET A 66 -9.11 13.84 -21.42
CA MET A 66 -8.98 15.08 -20.62
C MET A 66 -7.96 16.02 -21.27
N SER A 67 -8.18 17.32 -21.16
CA SER A 67 -7.18 18.32 -21.58
C SER A 67 -6.07 18.44 -20.54
N MET A 68 -4.86 18.78 -20.98
CA MET A 68 -3.72 19.04 -20.11
C MET A 68 -4.00 20.14 -19.08
N TYR A 69 -4.85 21.13 -19.42
CA TYR A 69 -5.33 22.15 -18.49
C TYR A 69 -5.95 21.56 -17.21
N ASN A 70 -6.73 20.48 -17.33
CA ASN A 70 -7.36 19.81 -16.19
C ASN A 70 -6.42 18.81 -15.50
N LEU A 71 -5.26 18.50 -16.09
CA LEU A 71 -4.32 17.49 -15.62
C LEU A 71 -3.07 18.10 -14.98
N ARG A 72 -3.03 19.40 -14.73
CA ARG A 72 -1.85 20.09 -14.18
C ARG A 72 -1.38 19.49 -12.86
N CYS A 73 -2.32 19.21 -11.95
CA CYS A 73 -2.05 18.56 -10.68
C CYS A 73 -1.46 17.15 -10.85
N ALA A 74 -2.12 16.33 -11.65
CA ALA A 74 -1.63 14.99 -11.95
C ALA A 74 -0.29 14.99 -12.70
N ALA A 75 -0.02 16.03 -13.49
CA ALA A 75 1.27 16.20 -14.16
C ALA A 75 2.39 16.52 -13.15
N GLU A 76 2.14 17.38 -12.17
CA GLU A 76 3.08 17.68 -11.06
C GLU A 76 3.43 16.41 -10.26
N GLU A 77 2.48 15.48 -10.13
CA GLU A 77 2.66 14.18 -9.46
C GLU A 77 3.25 13.08 -10.34
N ASN A 78 3.68 13.37 -11.57
CA ASN A 78 4.21 12.39 -12.52
C ASN A 78 3.22 11.30 -12.97
N CYS A 79 1.90 11.53 -12.89
CA CYS A 79 0.88 10.51 -13.18
C CYS A 79 0.52 10.36 -14.67
N LEU A 80 1.25 10.99 -15.58
CA LEU A 80 1.02 10.92 -17.03
C LEU A 80 2.17 10.20 -17.72
N ALA A 81 1.94 9.71 -18.94
CA ALA A 81 3.02 9.08 -19.69
C ALA A 81 4.10 10.11 -20.07
N SER A 82 5.34 9.66 -20.29
CA SER A 82 6.48 10.53 -20.57
C SER A 82 6.26 11.52 -21.73
N SER A 83 5.39 11.18 -22.69
CA SER A 83 5.05 12.06 -23.81
C SER A 83 4.28 13.32 -23.38
N ALA A 84 3.62 13.32 -22.22
CA ALA A 84 2.93 14.48 -21.66
C ALA A 84 3.88 15.59 -21.18
N TYR A 85 5.15 15.27 -20.93
CA TYR A 85 6.16 16.19 -20.38
C TYR A 85 7.08 16.81 -21.44
N ARG A 86 6.79 16.58 -22.71
CA ARG A 86 7.57 17.19 -23.80
C ARG A 86 7.26 18.68 -23.90
N ALA A 87 8.27 19.47 -24.29
CA ALA A 87 8.16 20.93 -24.35
C ALA A 87 7.14 21.46 -25.38
N ASP A 88 6.70 20.62 -26.31
CA ASP A 88 5.68 20.94 -27.32
C ASP A 88 4.24 20.74 -26.83
N VAL A 89 4.03 20.08 -25.69
CA VAL A 89 2.70 19.83 -25.11
C VAL A 89 2.11 21.12 -24.53
N ARG A 90 0.87 21.41 -24.91
CA ARG A 90 0.11 22.60 -24.50
C ARG A 90 -1.08 22.23 -23.64
N ASP A 91 -1.60 23.20 -22.88
CA ASP A 91 -2.79 23.05 -22.03
C ASP A 91 -4.04 22.53 -22.77
N TYR A 92 -4.17 22.80 -24.07
CA TYR A 92 -5.32 22.37 -24.89
C TYR A 92 -5.13 20.98 -25.50
N ASP A 93 -3.94 20.40 -25.40
CA ASP A 93 -3.71 19.04 -25.86
C ASP A 93 -4.44 18.07 -24.94
N HIS A 94 -4.79 16.91 -25.48
CA HIS A 94 -5.58 15.93 -24.78
C HIS A 94 -4.77 14.68 -24.47
N ARG A 95 -5.03 14.11 -23.29
CA ARG A 95 -4.57 12.79 -22.88
C ARG A 95 -5.75 11.83 -22.86
N VAL A 96 -5.48 10.56 -23.16
CA VAL A 96 -6.44 9.47 -23.08
C VAL A 96 -6.06 8.61 -21.89
N LEU A 97 -6.96 8.51 -20.92
CA LEU A 97 -6.72 7.90 -19.61
C LEU A 97 -7.58 6.65 -19.47
N LEU A 98 -6.96 5.53 -19.14
CA LEU A 98 -7.64 4.30 -18.73
C LEU A 98 -7.86 4.37 -17.22
N ARG A 99 -9.07 4.71 -16.80
CA ARG A 99 -9.46 4.84 -15.38
C ARG A 99 -10.07 3.55 -14.87
N PHE A 100 -9.80 3.24 -13.60
CA PHE A 100 -10.34 2.09 -12.89
C PHE A 100 -10.28 2.34 -11.38
N PRO A 101 -11.28 1.92 -10.59
CA PRO A 101 -11.19 2.08 -9.14
C PRO A 101 -10.20 1.05 -8.58
N GLN A 102 -9.70 1.34 -7.39
CA GLN A 102 -8.90 0.41 -6.62
C GLN A 102 -9.47 0.33 -5.21
N ARG A 103 -9.76 -0.88 -4.75
CA ARG A 103 -10.09 -1.13 -3.34
C ARG A 103 -9.10 -2.15 -2.80
N VAL A 104 -8.45 -1.84 -1.69
CA VAL A 104 -7.45 -2.70 -1.05
C VAL A 104 -7.90 -2.99 0.37
N LYS A 105 -8.01 -4.27 0.71
CA LYS A 105 -8.32 -4.74 2.06
C LYS A 105 -7.03 -5.01 2.83
N ASN A 106 -6.97 -4.63 4.10
CA ASN A 106 -6.01 -5.26 5.01
C ASN A 106 -6.69 -6.46 5.69
N GLN A 107 -6.44 -7.67 5.20
CA GLN A 107 -6.93 -8.91 5.79
C GLN A 107 -5.98 -9.51 6.83
N GLY A 108 -4.85 -8.83 7.09
CA GLY A 108 -3.84 -9.26 8.03
C GLY A 108 -4.28 -9.05 9.48
N THR A 109 -3.30 -9.13 10.37
CA THR A 109 -3.53 -9.10 11.81
C THR A 109 -2.98 -7.84 12.49
N SER A 110 -2.27 -6.99 11.75
CA SER A 110 -1.78 -5.70 12.23
C SER A 110 -2.03 -4.58 11.23
N ASP A 111 -1.86 -3.35 11.71
CA ASP A 111 -2.04 -2.14 10.91
C ASP A 111 -0.98 -2.08 9.80
N PHE A 112 -1.41 -1.75 8.58
CA PHE A 112 -0.49 -1.35 7.53
C PHE A 112 -0.17 0.13 7.73
N LEU A 113 1.09 0.45 8.03
CA LEU A 113 1.52 1.81 8.33
C LEU A 113 2.48 2.31 7.24
N PRO A 114 2.46 3.61 6.91
CA PRO A 114 3.38 4.18 5.94
C PRO A 114 4.84 3.98 6.37
N SER A 115 5.71 3.61 5.43
CA SER A 115 7.13 3.41 5.69
C SER A 115 7.90 4.73 5.92
N ARG A 116 7.42 5.85 5.36
CA ARG A 116 8.06 7.16 5.54
C ARG A 116 7.68 7.76 6.90
N PRO A 117 8.65 8.26 7.67
CA PRO A 117 8.36 8.96 8.92
C PRO A 117 7.59 10.26 8.66
N ARG A 118 6.77 10.69 9.62
CA ARG A 118 5.84 11.82 9.46
C ARG A 118 6.51 13.13 9.00
N TYR A 119 7.77 13.37 9.38
CA TYR A 119 8.48 14.59 8.99
C TYR A 119 8.85 14.64 7.50
N SER A 120 8.87 13.49 6.82
CA SER A 120 9.17 13.40 5.39
C SER A 120 7.91 13.26 4.55
N TRP A 121 6.72 13.42 5.13
CA TRP A 121 5.48 13.43 4.36
C TRP A 121 5.40 14.71 3.54
N GLU A 122 5.02 14.56 2.28
CA GLU A 122 4.96 15.66 1.33
C GLU A 122 3.52 16.17 1.24
N TRP A 123 3.32 17.48 1.41
CA TRP A 123 2.00 18.09 1.28
C TRP A 123 1.67 18.28 -0.19
N HIS A 124 0.55 17.75 -0.63
CA HIS A 124 0.08 17.95 -2.00
C HIS A 124 -1.06 18.96 -2.06
N SER A 125 -0.79 20.15 -2.59
CA SER A 125 -1.74 21.27 -2.62
C SER A 125 -3.00 20.96 -3.43
N CYS A 126 -2.88 20.10 -4.45
CA CYS A 126 -4.00 19.70 -5.28
C CYS A 126 -5.02 18.83 -4.53
N HIS A 127 -4.55 17.97 -3.62
CA HIS A 127 -5.40 17.03 -2.89
C HIS A 127 -5.62 17.42 -1.42
N GLN A 128 -4.98 18.51 -0.98
CA GLN A 128 -5.09 19.07 0.36
C GLN A 128 -4.83 18.04 1.47
N HIS A 129 -3.88 17.13 1.24
CA HIS A 129 -3.42 16.16 2.23
C HIS A 129 -1.96 15.79 2.04
N TYR A 130 -1.42 15.02 2.98
CA TYR A 130 -0.05 14.52 2.97
C TYR A 130 0.07 13.18 2.25
N HIS A 131 1.10 13.04 1.44
CA HIS A 131 1.54 11.81 0.80
C HIS A 131 2.54 11.09 1.75
N SER A 132 2.26 9.84 2.12
CA SER A 132 2.97 9.12 3.21
C SER A 132 3.86 7.96 2.76
N MET A 133 3.87 7.65 1.47
CA MET A 133 4.76 6.68 0.82
C MET A 133 5.27 7.25 -0.51
N ASP A 134 6.07 6.54 -1.29
CA ASP A 134 6.39 6.99 -2.66
C ASP A 134 5.42 6.35 -3.65
N GLU A 135 5.13 5.06 -3.46
CA GLU A 135 4.27 4.27 -4.32
C GLU A 135 3.49 3.27 -3.48
N PHE A 136 2.16 3.42 -3.44
CA PHE A 136 1.29 2.44 -2.79
C PHE A 136 0.91 1.31 -3.75
N SER A 137 0.60 1.67 -4.99
CA SER A 137 0.27 0.73 -6.04
C SER A 137 0.91 1.10 -7.38
N HIS A 138 1.35 0.07 -8.10
CA HIS A 138 1.90 0.17 -9.45
C HIS A 138 0.94 -0.43 -10.46
N TYR A 139 0.80 0.24 -11.60
CA TYR A 139 -0.13 -0.14 -12.65
C TYR A 139 0.62 -0.38 -13.95
N ASP A 140 0.66 -1.62 -14.42
CA ASP A 140 1.20 -1.96 -15.73
C ASP A 140 0.05 -2.25 -16.70
N LEU A 141 0.15 -1.72 -17.92
CA LEU A 141 -0.61 -2.22 -19.06
C LEU A 141 0.32 -3.07 -19.93
N LEU A 142 0.00 -4.35 -20.04
CA LEU A 142 0.80 -5.34 -20.76
C LEU A 142 0.10 -5.70 -22.08
N ASP A 143 0.86 -5.87 -23.16
CA ASP A 143 0.34 -6.44 -24.39
C ASP A 143 -0.07 -7.90 -24.18
N ALA A 144 -1.30 -8.27 -24.56
CA ALA A 144 -1.86 -9.59 -24.24
C ALA A 144 -1.07 -10.75 -24.86
N ASN A 145 -0.42 -10.54 -26.01
CA ASN A 145 0.31 -11.61 -26.71
C ASN A 145 1.75 -11.72 -26.21
N THR A 146 2.42 -10.59 -26.07
CA THR A 146 3.86 -10.53 -25.78
C THR A 146 4.18 -10.40 -24.29
N GLN A 147 3.18 -10.09 -23.45
CA GLN A 147 3.34 -9.79 -22.03
C GLN A 147 4.30 -8.63 -21.74
N ARG A 148 4.65 -7.83 -22.76
CA ARG A 148 5.52 -6.66 -22.60
C ARG A 148 4.70 -5.47 -22.14
N ARG A 149 5.29 -4.68 -21.25
CA ARG A 149 4.72 -3.41 -20.82
C ARG A 149 4.64 -2.44 -21.99
N VAL A 150 3.45 -1.90 -22.24
CA VAL A 150 3.16 -0.91 -23.28
C VAL A 150 2.84 0.47 -22.71
N ALA A 151 2.35 0.52 -21.48
CA ALA A 151 2.17 1.73 -20.71
C ALA A 151 2.31 1.40 -19.23
N GLU A 152 2.67 2.42 -18.46
CA GLU A 152 2.74 2.33 -17.01
C GLU A 152 1.99 3.52 -16.40
N GLY A 153 1.49 3.29 -15.21
CA GLY A 153 0.93 4.30 -14.33
C GLY A 153 1.27 3.91 -12.91
N HIS A 154 1.06 4.83 -11.99
CA HIS A 154 1.27 4.56 -10.59
C HIS A 154 0.32 5.41 -9.77
N LYS A 155 0.04 4.92 -8.57
CA LYS A 155 -0.52 5.74 -7.51
C LYS A 155 0.63 6.19 -6.63
N ALA A 156 1.19 7.37 -6.95
CA ALA A 156 2.05 8.11 -6.04
C ALA A 156 1.28 8.28 -4.72
N SER A 157 1.90 8.08 -3.56
CA SER A 157 1.14 7.77 -2.34
C SER A 157 -0.01 8.71 -2.03
N PHE A 158 -1.22 8.23 -2.30
CA PHE A 158 -2.38 8.88 -1.75
C PHE A 158 -2.51 8.57 -0.26
N CYS A 159 -3.29 9.42 0.38
CA CYS A 159 -3.87 9.22 1.71
C CYS A 159 -4.20 7.75 2.06
N LEU A 160 -3.41 7.11 2.92
CA LEU A 160 -3.78 5.81 3.48
C LEU A 160 -4.82 5.98 4.60
N GLU A 161 -6.06 5.59 4.36
CA GLU A 161 -7.13 5.67 5.36
C GLU A 161 -8.09 4.48 5.35
N ASP A 162 -8.82 4.33 6.45
CA ASP A 162 -9.91 3.38 6.54
C ASP A 162 -11.15 3.97 5.85
N THR A 163 -11.42 3.62 4.60
CA THR A 163 -12.60 4.08 3.83
C THR A 163 -13.89 3.33 4.19
N SER A 164 -13.76 2.06 4.55
CA SER A 164 -14.85 1.19 5.03
C SER A 164 -14.25 0.02 5.79
N CYS A 165 -15.05 -0.70 6.59
CA CYS A 165 -14.58 -1.89 7.30
C CYS A 165 -15.63 -2.99 7.32
N ASP A 166 -15.17 -4.24 7.44
CA ASP A 166 -16.02 -5.39 7.68
C ASP A 166 -16.83 -5.21 8.97
N TYR A 167 -17.96 -5.91 9.07
CA TYR A 167 -18.79 -5.86 10.27
C TYR A 167 -18.00 -6.25 11.52
N GLY A 168 -18.07 -5.41 12.56
CA GLY A 168 -17.34 -5.61 13.82
C GLY A 168 -15.96 -4.93 13.86
N TYR A 169 -15.49 -4.38 12.75
CA TYR A 169 -14.28 -3.54 12.69
C TYR A 169 -14.65 -2.05 12.71
N HIS A 170 -13.74 -1.22 13.18
CA HIS A 170 -13.92 0.22 13.30
C HIS A 170 -12.77 0.96 12.64
N ARG A 171 -13.11 2.05 11.94
CA ARG A 171 -12.17 2.95 11.28
C ARG A 171 -11.31 3.64 12.36
N ARG A 172 -10.01 3.74 12.11
CA ARG A 172 -9.03 4.39 13.00
C ARG A 172 -8.18 5.42 12.28
N PHE A 173 -7.90 5.22 10.99
CA PHE A 173 -7.09 6.12 10.19
C PHE A 173 -7.97 6.95 9.25
N ALA A 174 -7.71 8.25 9.21
CA ALA A 174 -8.34 9.22 8.35
C ALA A 174 -7.35 10.35 8.03
N CYS A 175 -7.17 10.66 6.75
CA CYS A 175 -6.18 11.67 6.37
C CYS A 175 -6.62 13.08 6.71
N THR A 176 -7.92 13.35 6.75
CA THR A 176 -8.45 14.63 7.26
C THR A 176 -8.10 14.84 8.73
N ALA A 177 -7.99 13.76 9.50
CA ALA A 177 -7.50 13.76 10.89
C ALA A 177 -5.96 13.69 10.99
N HIS A 178 -5.24 13.78 9.87
CA HIS A 178 -3.78 13.70 9.79
C HIS A 178 -3.21 12.41 10.39
N THR A 179 -3.94 11.31 10.29
CA THR A 179 -3.51 9.96 10.69
C THR A 179 -3.60 9.05 9.49
N GLN A 180 -2.55 8.27 9.23
CA GLN A 180 -2.50 7.40 8.06
C GLN A 180 -2.17 5.97 8.43
N GLY A 181 -2.79 5.05 7.71
CA GLY A 181 -2.67 3.62 7.86
C GLY A 181 -3.93 2.91 7.41
N LEU A 182 -3.87 1.59 7.35
CA LEU A 182 -5.01 0.74 7.04
C LEU A 182 -5.15 -0.33 8.12
N SER A 183 -6.28 -0.28 8.83
CA SER A 183 -6.61 -1.18 9.93
C SER A 183 -6.92 -2.60 9.45
N PRO A 184 -6.63 -3.65 10.25
CA PRO A 184 -7.13 -4.99 9.99
C PRO A 184 -8.65 -5.00 9.81
N GLY A 185 -9.13 -5.72 8.80
CA GLY A 185 -10.55 -5.81 8.45
C GLY A 185 -11.12 -4.55 7.78
N CYS A 186 -10.31 -3.53 7.52
CA CYS A 186 -10.71 -2.33 6.81
C CYS A 186 -10.20 -2.30 5.37
N TYR A 187 -10.77 -1.38 4.58
CA TYR A 187 -10.48 -1.18 3.17
C TYR A 187 -10.06 0.27 2.93
N ASP A 188 -9.09 0.46 2.06
CA ASP A 188 -8.81 1.73 1.41
C ASP A 188 -9.37 1.69 -0.02
N THR A 189 -10.18 2.68 -0.39
CA THR A 189 -10.95 2.68 -1.64
C THR A 189 -10.70 3.98 -2.39
N TYR A 190 -10.06 3.87 -3.54
CA TYR A 190 -9.88 4.94 -4.51
C TYR A 190 -10.87 4.75 -5.66
N ASN A 191 -11.76 5.72 -5.81
CA ASN A 191 -12.67 5.75 -6.94
C ASN A 191 -11.95 6.18 -8.22
N ALA A 192 -12.47 5.73 -9.36
CA ALA A 192 -11.86 5.92 -10.67
C ALA A 192 -11.78 7.40 -11.11
N ASP A 193 -12.56 8.29 -10.50
CA ASP A 193 -12.60 9.73 -10.77
C ASP A 193 -11.49 10.52 -10.06
N ILE A 194 -10.84 9.93 -9.05
CA ILE A 194 -9.73 10.56 -8.32
C ILE A 194 -8.52 10.75 -9.25
N ASP A 195 -7.76 11.81 -9.02
CA ASP A 195 -6.52 12.07 -9.75
C ASP A 195 -5.50 10.92 -9.58
N CYS A 196 -4.71 10.69 -10.63
CA CYS A 196 -3.73 9.59 -10.72
C CYS A 196 -4.33 8.17 -10.62
N GLN A 197 -5.65 8.02 -10.64
CA GLN A 197 -6.33 6.73 -10.64
C GLN A 197 -6.53 6.22 -12.08
N TRP A 198 -5.44 6.15 -12.84
CA TRP A 198 -5.44 5.74 -14.25
C TRP A 198 -4.08 5.25 -14.74
N ILE A 199 -4.08 4.67 -15.95
CA ILE A 199 -2.90 4.59 -16.82
C ILE A 199 -3.12 5.55 -17.99
N ASP A 200 -2.12 6.37 -18.30
CA ASP A 200 -2.15 7.21 -19.50
C ASP A 200 -1.85 6.35 -20.74
N ILE A 201 -2.87 6.15 -21.56
CA ILE A 201 -2.86 5.30 -22.75
C ILE A 201 -2.85 6.12 -24.05
N THR A 202 -2.45 7.39 -23.98
CA THR A 202 -2.43 8.29 -25.14
C THR A 202 -1.61 7.74 -26.31
N ASP A 203 -0.50 7.06 -26.00
CA ASP A 203 0.41 6.49 -27.00
C ASP A 203 0.12 5.00 -27.30
N VAL A 204 -0.96 4.44 -26.74
CA VAL A 204 -1.32 3.02 -26.88
C VAL A 204 -2.37 2.86 -27.98
N ALA A 205 -2.12 1.96 -28.92
CA ALA A 205 -3.07 1.66 -29.99
C ALA A 205 -4.29 0.85 -29.47
N PRO A 206 -5.42 0.85 -30.18
CA PRO A 206 -6.50 -0.09 -29.90
C PRO A 206 -6.02 -1.56 -29.99
N GLY A 207 -6.45 -2.40 -29.05
CA GLY A 207 -5.94 -3.77 -28.93
C GLY A 207 -6.45 -4.50 -27.69
N ASN A 208 -5.89 -5.69 -27.47
CA ASN A 208 -6.12 -6.49 -26.27
C ASN A 208 -4.89 -6.41 -25.38
N TYR A 209 -5.13 -6.15 -24.10
CA TYR A 209 -4.10 -5.90 -23.10
C TYR A 209 -4.43 -6.64 -21.82
N ILE A 210 -3.46 -6.69 -20.91
CA ILE A 210 -3.66 -7.12 -19.53
C ILE A 210 -3.33 -5.94 -18.64
N LEU A 211 -4.30 -5.49 -17.85
CA LEU A 211 -4.07 -4.58 -16.74
C LEU A 211 -3.55 -5.39 -15.57
N LYS A 212 -2.36 -5.03 -15.08
CA LYS A 212 -1.75 -5.61 -13.88
C LYS A 212 -1.67 -4.51 -12.82
N VAL A 213 -2.36 -4.71 -11.70
CA VAL A 213 -2.35 -3.83 -10.54
C VAL A 213 -1.61 -4.53 -9.41
N SER A 214 -0.54 -3.92 -8.90
CA SER A 214 0.27 -4.47 -7.81
C SER A 214 0.20 -3.54 -6.60
N VAL A 215 -0.10 -4.06 -5.41
CA VAL A 215 -0.06 -3.31 -4.14
C VAL A 215 1.23 -3.61 -3.37
N ASN A 216 1.79 -2.59 -2.71
CA ASN A 216 3.10 -2.66 -2.05
C ASN A 216 4.18 -3.35 -2.91
N PRO A 217 4.35 -2.93 -4.18
CA PRO A 217 5.17 -3.64 -5.17
C PRO A 217 6.67 -3.68 -4.83
N SER A 218 7.14 -2.72 -4.03
CA SER A 218 8.53 -2.58 -3.61
C SER A 218 8.84 -3.27 -2.27
N TYR A 219 7.86 -3.96 -1.67
CA TYR A 219 8.03 -4.66 -0.38
C TYR A 219 8.58 -3.74 0.73
N LEU A 220 8.17 -2.46 0.71
CA LEU A 220 8.65 -1.44 1.66
C LEU A 220 8.04 -1.64 3.05
N VAL A 221 6.85 -2.22 3.11
CA VAL A 221 6.17 -2.61 4.35
C VAL A 221 6.10 -4.14 4.42
N PRO A 222 6.53 -4.77 5.52
CA PRO A 222 6.40 -6.21 5.73
C PRO A 222 4.93 -6.65 5.75
N GLU A 223 4.59 -7.72 5.03
CA GLU A 223 3.26 -8.33 4.99
C GLU A 223 3.34 -9.83 5.31
N SER A 224 2.24 -10.43 5.77
CA SER A 224 2.21 -11.88 6.04
C SER A 224 2.13 -12.72 4.77
N ASP A 225 1.57 -12.17 3.70
CA ASP A 225 1.48 -12.79 2.38
C ASP A 225 1.70 -11.72 1.32
N TYR A 226 2.44 -12.06 0.27
CA TYR A 226 2.67 -11.21 -0.90
C TYR A 226 2.17 -11.87 -2.19
N SER A 227 1.69 -13.13 -2.12
CA SER A 227 1.21 -13.90 -3.26
C SER A 227 -0.17 -13.45 -3.74
N ASN A 228 -0.81 -12.56 -3.01
CA ASN A 228 -2.14 -12.01 -3.25
C ASN A 228 -2.12 -10.50 -3.55
N ASN A 229 -0.94 -9.89 -3.67
CA ASN A 229 -0.78 -8.45 -3.91
C ASN A 229 -1.03 -8.01 -5.36
N VAL A 230 -1.26 -8.94 -6.29
CA VAL A 230 -1.37 -8.62 -7.72
C VAL A 230 -2.74 -9.04 -8.26
N VAL A 231 -3.40 -8.12 -8.97
CA VAL A 231 -4.60 -8.40 -9.77
C VAL A 231 -4.27 -8.25 -11.25
N ARG A 232 -4.77 -9.19 -12.06
CA ARG A 232 -4.69 -9.13 -13.53
C ARG A 232 -6.08 -9.17 -14.12
N CYS A 233 -6.31 -8.29 -15.09
CA CYS A 233 -7.58 -8.15 -15.82
C CYS A 233 -7.32 -8.12 -17.32
N ASP A 234 -8.15 -8.80 -18.10
CA ASP A 234 -8.17 -8.65 -19.55
C ASP A 234 -8.81 -7.31 -19.92
N ILE A 235 -8.10 -6.49 -20.68
CA ILE A 235 -8.57 -5.20 -21.17
C ILE A 235 -8.71 -5.24 -22.68
N ARG A 236 -9.92 -4.93 -23.17
CA ARG A 236 -10.16 -4.69 -24.59
C ARG A 236 -10.33 -3.20 -24.84
N TYR A 237 -9.35 -2.58 -25.49
CA TYR A 237 -9.36 -1.16 -25.83
C TYR A 237 -9.72 -0.95 -27.31
N THR A 238 -10.76 -0.16 -27.56
CA THR A 238 -11.32 0.10 -28.90
C THR A 238 -10.90 1.44 -29.50
N GLY A 239 -10.07 2.23 -28.81
CA GLY A 239 -9.75 3.61 -29.16
C GLY A 239 -10.58 4.64 -28.39
N HIS A 240 -11.86 4.35 -28.15
CA HIS A 240 -12.77 5.25 -27.44
C HIS A 240 -13.32 4.68 -26.13
N HIS A 241 -13.39 3.34 -26.03
CA HIS A 241 -13.91 2.63 -24.87
C HIS A 241 -12.95 1.51 -24.49
N ALA A 242 -12.89 1.18 -23.20
CA ALA A 242 -12.22 0.00 -22.68
C ALA A 242 -13.23 -0.87 -21.94
N TYR A 243 -13.04 -2.18 -22.01
CA TYR A 243 -13.80 -3.17 -21.26
C TYR A 243 -12.83 -4.03 -20.46
N ALA A 244 -13.09 -4.18 -19.17
CA ALA A 244 -12.36 -5.08 -18.29
C ALA A 244 -13.14 -6.38 -18.08
N SER A 245 -12.45 -7.52 -18.15
CA SER A 245 -13.02 -8.84 -17.88
C SER A 245 -11.97 -9.78 -17.29
N GLY A 246 -12.40 -10.88 -16.68
CA GLY A 246 -11.48 -11.92 -16.20
C GLY A 246 -10.55 -11.44 -15.08
N CYS A 247 -10.94 -10.42 -14.32
CA CYS A 247 -10.12 -9.89 -13.23
C CYS A 247 -9.94 -10.94 -12.14
N THR A 248 -8.69 -11.30 -11.85
CA THR A 248 -8.33 -12.31 -10.86
C THR A 248 -7.08 -11.91 -10.08
N ILE A 249 -6.99 -12.36 -8.83
CA ILE A 249 -5.76 -12.26 -8.06
C ILE A 249 -4.78 -13.28 -8.65
N SER A 250 -3.58 -12.83 -8.94
CA SER A 250 -2.47 -13.65 -9.43
C SER A 250 -1.30 -13.62 -8.46
N PRO A 251 -0.52 -14.70 -8.34
CA PRO A 251 0.73 -14.66 -7.61
C PRO A 251 1.65 -13.55 -8.14
N SER A 252 2.34 -12.87 -7.22
CA SER A 252 3.40 -11.94 -7.57
C SER A 252 4.48 -12.71 -8.35
N GLU A 253 4.57 -12.44 -9.65
CA GLU A 253 5.62 -13.04 -10.48
C GLU A 253 6.98 -12.54 -9.98
N GLU A 254 7.78 -13.45 -9.40
CA GLU A 254 9.20 -13.27 -9.07
C GLU A 254 10.02 -13.09 -10.37
N THR A 255 9.84 -11.98 -11.06
CA THR A 255 10.68 -11.65 -12.21
C THR A 255 11.57 -10.48 -11.87
N HIS A 256 12.73 -10.72 -11.24
CA HIS A 256 13.98 -9.97 -11.46
C HIS A 256 15.20 -10.82 -11.05
N PRO A 257 16.19 -11.08 -11.94
CA PRO A 257 17.44 -11.80 -11.63
C PRO A 257 18.45 -11.04 -10.74
N HIS A 258 18.01 -10.00 -10.02
CA HIS A 258 18.91 -9.17 -9.18
C HIS A 258 18.41 -8.97 -7.73
N THR A 259 17.30 -9.60 -7.35
CA THR A 259 16.67 -9.44 -6.02
C THR A 259 16.77 -10.68 -5.13
N GLU A 260 17.62 -11.66 -5.47
CA GLU A 260 17.93 -12.73 -4.49
C GLU A 260 18.53 -12.15 -3.20
N ASN A 261 19.29 -11.04 -3.28
CA ASN A 261 19.88 -10.45 -2.08
C ASN A 261 18.89 -9.71 -1.18
N THR A 262 17.82 -9.10 -1.71
CA THR A 262 16.87 -8.27 -0.94
C THR A 262 15.82 -9.12 -0.23
N LEU A 263 15.31 -10.17 -0.90
CA LEU A 263 14.42 -11.14 -0.27
C LEU A 263 15.15 -12.02 0.75
N PHE A 264 16.41 -12.40 0.49
CA PHE A 264 17.23 -13.05 1.51
C PHE A 264 17.49 -12.14 2.70
N THR A 265 17.75 -10.84 2.51
CA THR A 265 17.94 -9.92 3.65
C THR A 265 16.66 -9.66 4.42
N GLN A 266 15.50 -9.54 3.78
CA GLN A 266 14.23 -9.37 4.51
C GLN A 266 13.80 -10.64 5.24
N LYS A 267 13.91 -11.81 4.60
CA LYS A 267 13.64 -13.11 5.25
C LYS A 267 14.63 -13.37 6.38
N ALA A 268 15.91 -13.05 6.19
CA ALA A 268 16.91 -13.11 7.24
C ALA A 268 16.72 -12.06 8.34
N CYS A 269 16.15 -10.88 8.05
CA CYS A 269 15.81 -9.89 9.07
C CYS A 269 14.64 -10.35 9.95
N VAL A 270 13.60 -10.92 9.35
CA VAL A 270 12.47 -11.52 10.09
C VAL A 270 12.94 -12.72 10.90
N GLU A 271 13.76 -13.61 10.32
CA GLU A 271 14.37 -14.74 11.04
C GLU A 271 15.36 -14.27 12.13
N ALA A 272 16.13 -13.19 11.91
CA ALA A 272 17.05 -12.65 12.91
C ALA A 272 16.33 -11.96 14.08
N GLU A 273 15.19 -11.31 13.86
CA GLU A 273 14.32 -10.84 14.94
C GLU A 273 13.71 -12.00 15.71
N TYR A 274 13.27 -13.05 15.01
CA TYR A 274 12.73 -14.26 15.63
C TYR A 274 13.80 -14.98 16.48
N VAL A 275 15.04 -15.08 16.00
CA VAL A 275 16.17 -15.68 16.72
C VAL A 275 16.61 -14.81 17.91
N LYS A 276 16.67 -13.47 17.76
CA LYS A 276 16.93 -12.56 18.89
C LYS A 276 15.85 -12.69 19.97
N TYR A 277 14.60 -12.87 19.57
CA TYR A 277 13.49 -13.07 20.50
C TYR A 277 13.51 -14.46 21.16
N ALA A 278 13.83 -15.52 20.41
CA ALA A 278 14.02 -16.87 20.96
C ALA A 278 15.16 -16.90 21.98
N ILE A 279 16.27 -16.18 21.73
CA ILE A 279 17.37 -16.02 22.70
C ILE A 279 16.90 -15.26 23.94
N ARG A 280 16.05 -14.23 23.79
CA ARG A 280 15.51 -13.46 24.92
C ARG A 280 14.52 -14.27 25.77
N SER A 281 13.63 -15.03 25.12
CA SER A 281 12.67 -15.95 25.73
C SER A 281 13.36 -17.11 26.47
N VAL A 282 14.41 -17.69 25.87
CA VAL A 282 15.25 -18.69 26.54
C VAL A 282 16.06 -18.05 27.68
N GLY A 283 16.51 -16.81 27.54
CA GLY A 283 17.15 -16.04 28.61
C GLY A 283 16.23 -15.80 29.82
N ASP A 284 14.95 -15.51 29.59
CA ASP A 284 13.94 -15.33 30.64
C ASP A 284 13.53 -16.67 31.28
N LEU A 285 13.47 -17.76 30.50
CA LEU A 285 13.25 -19.14 30.99
C LEU A 285 14.43 -19.66 31.84
N VAL A 286 15.67 -19.33 31.47
CA VAL A 286 16.87 -19.69 32.23
C VAL A 286 17.04 -18.78 33.45
N GLY A 287 16.68 -17.50 33.36
CA GLY A 287 16.66 -16.56 34.49
C GLY A 287 15.68 -16.93 35.60
N ALA A 288 14.63 -17.70 35.28
CA ALA A 288 13.68 -18.23 36.25
C ALA A 288 14.11 -19.55 36.92
N GLN A 289 15.16 -20.24 36.42
CA GLN A 289 15.56 -21.57 36.90
C GLN A 289 16.98 -21.68 37.47
N THR A 290 17.76 -20.60 37.57
CA THR A 290 19.09 -20.67 38.19
C THR A 290 19.06 -20.51 39.71
N VAL A 291 18.52 -21.53 40.40
CA VAL A 291 19.01 -21.93 41.72
C VAL A 291 19.63 -23.32 41.58
N GLY A 292 20.93 -23.33 41.22
CA GLY A 292 21.84 -24.47 41.34
C GLY A 292 21.75 -25.53 40.23
N PHE A 293 22.79 -25.65 39.39
CA PHE A 293 23.49 -26.89 38.99
C PHE A 293 24.50 -26.58 37.84
N PRO A 294 25.73 -27.15 37.84
CA PRO A 294 26.86 -26.67 37.03
C PRO A 294 26.97 -27.40 35.67
N ALA A 295 25.91 -27.36 34.85
CA ALA A 295 25.92 -27.98 33.51
C ALA A 295 25.64 -27.01 32.34
N ALA A 296 25.20 -25.78 32.61
CA ALA A 296 24.78 -24.81 31.59
C ALA A 296 25.95 -24.12 30.82
N ALA A 297 27.19 -24.23 31.30
CA ALA A 297 28.32 -23.50 30.72
C ALA A 297 28.86 -24.08 29.40
N ARG A 298 28.53 -25.33 29.01
CA ARG A 298 29.04 -25.94 27.76
C ARG A 298 28.15 -25.73 26.52
N VAL A 299 26.89 -25.35 26.70
CA VAL A 299 25.97 -25.10 25.57
C VAL A 299 26.16 -23.69 25.00
N HIS A 300 26.64 -22.77 25.83
CA HIS A 300 26.84 -21.36 25.47
C HIS A 300 27.97 -21.15 24.44
N ASP A 301 29.05 -21.94 24.52
CA ASP A 301 30.20 -21.79 23.62
C ASP A 301 29.95 -22.35 22.21
N GLY A 302 29.22 -23.47 22.10
CA GLY A 302 28.96 -24.11 20.80
C GLY A 302 27.96 -23.36 19.91
N VAL A 303 27.06 -22.57 20.51
CA VAL A 303 26.10 -21.73 19.75
C VAL A 303 26.75 -20.42 19.30
N LEU A 304 27.63 -19.86 20.12
CA LEU A 304 28.38 -18.65 19.79
C LEU A 304 29.42 -18.92 18.68
N GLU A 305 30.11 -20.07 18.72
CA GLU A 305 31.02 -20.48 17.65
C GLU A 305 30.29 -20.66 16.32
N LYS A 306 29.13 -21.33 16.30
CA LYS A 306 28.33 -21.48 15.07
C LYS A 306 27.77 -20.16 14.54
N PHE A 307 27.44 -19.22 15.44
CA PHE A 307 27.00 -17.88 15.05
C PHE A 307 28.14 -17.04 14.47
N LEU A 308 29.34 -17.12 15.05
CA LEU A 308 30.54 -16.49 14.51
C LEU A 308 30.98 -17.11 13.19
N GLU A 309 30.83 -18.42 13.01
CA GLU A 309 31.10 -19.13 11.75
C GLU A 309 30.10 -18.72 10.66
N PHE A 310 28.82 -18.55 11.02
CA PHE A 310 27.77 -18.03 10.13
C PHE A 310 28.05 -16.59 9.67
N LEU A 311 28.46 -15.71 10.59
CA LEU A 311 28.85 -14.33 10.28
C LEU A 311 30.12 -14.27 9.42
N LYS A 312 31.08 -15.17 9.63
CA LYS A 312 32.33 -15.22 8.87
C LYS A 312 32.11 -15.66 7.42
N VAL A 313 31.23 -16.64 7.19
CA VAL A 313 30.82 -17.08 5.84
C VAL A 313 30.03 -16.00 5.07
N HIS A 314 29.33 -15.11 5.78
CA HIS A 314 28.52 -14.04 5.17
C HIS A 314 29.26 -12.69 5.01
N SER A 315 30.37 -12.49 5.73
CA SER A 315 31.25 -11.32 5.56
C SER A 315 32.16 -11.42 4.34
N GLU A 316 32.47 -12.63 3.85
CA GLU A 316 33.37 -12.82 2.70
C GLU A 316 32.66 -12.75 1.34
N LYS A 317 31.31 -12.67 1.32
CA LYS A 317 30.50 -12.57 0.09
C LYS A 317 29.96 -11.16 -0.19
N SER A 318 30.36 -10.14 0.58
CA SER A 318 29.80 -8.79 0.53
C SER A 318 30.84 -7.67 0.34
N LEU A 319 31.97 -7.97 -0.30
CA LEU A 319 32.86 -6.95 -0.85
C LEU A 319 32.98 -7.14 -2.37
N PRO A 320 32.89 -6.06 -3.18
CA PRO A 320 33.18 -6.13 -4.61
C PRO A 320 34.62 -6.54 -4.90
#